data_AF-A0A820P1J9-F1
#
_entry.id   AF-A0A820P1J9-F1
#
_cell.length_a   1.000
_cell.length_b   1.000
_cell.length_c   1.000
_cell.angle_alpha   90.00
_cell.angle_beta   90.00
_cell.angle_gamma   90.00
#
_symmetry.space_group_name_H-M   'P 1'
#
loop_
_entity.id
_entity.type
_entity.pdbx_description
1 polymer ?
#
loop_
_entity_poly.entity_id
_entity_poly.type
_entity_poly.pdbx_seq_one_letter_code
_entity_poly.pdbx_strand_id
1 'polypeptide(L)'
;GYMLKYDDPEYYRYLPSVILQNKSTLFSNLPDIYSFHERLFLRELQQIYANSLLINSCSVGSAIASCFIKRKSNFKLYEQYVLNKSQSEHIWEQYCSGHSFFTVINPT
;
A
#
# COMPACT_ATOMS: atom_id res chain seq x y z
N GLY A 1 0.78 6.94 -7.13
CA GLY A 1 1.97 6.06 -7.24
C GLY A 1 1.99 5.35 -8.58
N TYR A 2 3.00 4.50 -8.86
CA TYR A 2 3.17 3.83 -10.15
C TYR A 2 1.94 3.03 -10.61
N MET A 3 1.23 2.36 -9.71
CA MET A 3 0.05 1.57 -10.06
C MET A 3 -1.06 2.37 -10.77
N LEU A 4 -1.30 3.61 -10.37
CA LEU A 4 -2.29 4.47 -11.03
C LEU A 4 -1.85 4.85 -12.46
N LYS A 5 -0.54 4.99 -12.67
CA LYS A 5 0.05 5.28 -13.98
C LYS A 5 0.02 4.08 -14.93
N TYR A 6 -0.13 2.85 -14.41
CA TYR A 6 -0.33 1.66 -15.23
C TYR A 6 -1.73 1.56 -15.85
N ASP A 7 -2.72 2.22 -15.25
CA ASP A 7 -4.11 2.21 -15.74
C ASP A 7 -4.41 3.39 -16.67
N ASP A 8 -3.45 4.30 -16.81
CA ASP A 8 -3.59 5.47 -17.67
C ASP A 8 -3.14 5.14 -19.11
N PRO A 9 -4.05 5.20 -20.10
CA PRO A 9 -3.76 4.89 -21.50
C PRO A 9 -2.62 5.72 -22.10
N GLU A 10 -2.36 6.92 -21.58
CA GLU A 10 -1.26 7.77 -22.04
C GLU A 10 0.10 7.07 -21.86
N TYR A 11 0.22 6.22 -20.84
CA TYR A 11 1.47 5.55 -20.50
C TYR A 11 1.66 4.17 -21.12
N TYR A 12 0.64 3.61 -21.78
CA TYR A 12 0.70 2.25 -22.33
C TYR A 12 1.81 2.09 -23.37
N ARG A 13 2.07 3.13 -24.16
CA ARG A 13 3.17 3.18 -25.14
C ARG A 13 4.57 3.17 -24.51
N TYR A 14 4.68 3.47 -23.21
CA TYR A 14 5.96 3.52 -22.47
C TYR A 14 6.12 2.33 -21.52
N LEU A 15 5.14 1.42 -21.45
CA LEU A 15 5.19 0.25 -20.59
C LEU A 15 5.44 -1.01 -21.45
N PRO A 16 6.57 -1.71 -21.27
CA PRO A 16 6.79 -3.01 -21.89
C PRO A 16 5.66 -3.98 -21.56
N SER A 17 5.30 -4.83 -22.53
CA SER A 17 4.26 -5.85 -22.37
C SER A 17 4.51 -6.75 -21.16
N VAL A 18 5.77 -7.10 -20.90
CA VAL A 18 6.18 -7.90 -19.73
C VAL A 18 5.81 -7.20 -18.42
N ILE A 19 6.00 -5.89 -18.35
CA ILE A 19 5.70 -5.10 -17.15
C ILE A 19 4.17 -5.03 -16.94
N LEU A 20 3.41 -4.79 -18.01
CA LEU A 20 1.94 -4.79 -17.98
C LEU A 20 1.35 -6.15 -17.55
N GLN A 21 1.88 -7.25 -18.10
CA GLN A 21 1.43 -8.61 -17.79
C GLN A 21 1.71 -9.00 -16.33
N ASN A 22 2.76 -8.43 -15.73
CA ASN A 22 3.15 -8.72 -14.36
C ASN A 22 2.55 -7.74 -13.32
N LYS A 23 1.63 -6.85 -13.73
CA LYS A 23 1.00 -5.86 -12.83
C LYS A 23 0.40 -6.49 -11.57
N SER A 24 -0.30 -7.61 -11.70
CA SER A 24 -0.95 -8.30 -10.58
C SER A 24 0.05 -8.81 -9.56
N THR A 25 1.24 -9.25 -9.98
CA THR A 25 2.30 -9.70 -9.06
C THR A 25 3.10 -8.52 -8.51
N LEU A 26 3.37 -7.48 -9.31
CA LEU A 26 4.09 -6.29 -8.86
C LEU A 26 3.34 -5.53 -7.76
N PHE A 27 2.02 -5.45 -7.86
CA PHE A 27 1.21 -4.68 -6.91
C PHE A 27 0.38 -5.54 -5.98
N SER A 28 0.05 -6.78 -6.35
CA SER A 28 -0.74 -7.72 -5.54
C SER A 28 -1.95 -7.02 -4.89
N ASN A 29 -2.13 -7.20 -3.59
CA ASN A 29 -3.19 -6.61 -2.80
C ASN A 29 -2.84 -5.22 -2.21
N LEU A 30 -1.88 -4.50 -2.78
CA LEU A 30 -1.64 -3.10 -2.40
C LEU A 30 -2.89 -2.21 -2.50
N PRO A 31 -3.81 -2.37 -3.48
CA PRO A 31 -5.07 -1.63 -3.49
C PRO A 31 -5.94 -1.91 -2.25
N ASP A 32 -5.97 -3.15 -1.79
CA ASP A 32 -6.76 -3.55 -0.63
C ASP A 32 -6.16 -2.99 0.66
N ILE A 33 -4.83 -3.06 0.78
CA ILE A 33 -4.07 -2.43 1.88
C ILE A 33 -4.34 -0.92 1.90
N TYR A 34 -4.20 -0.25 0.76
CA TYR A 34 -4.46 1.18 0.63
C TYR A 34 -5.90 1.53 1.02
N SER A 35 -6.89 0.83 0.47
CA SER A 35 -8.31 1.04 0.78
C SER A 35 -8.62 0.81 2.26
N PHE A 36 -8.03 -0.20 2.88
CA PHE A 36 -8.17 -0.45 4.32
C PHE A 36 -7.64 0.73 5.14
N HIS A 37 -6.44 1.21 4.83
CA HIS A 37 -5.85 2.33 5.56
C HIS A 37 -6.61 3.63 5.34
N GLU A 38 -6.90 3.99 4.09
CA GLU A 38 -7.55 5.24 3.72
C GLU A 38 -8.99 5.32 4.24
N ARG A 39 -9.79 4.27 4.02
CA ARG A 39 -11.23 4.33 4.28
C ARG A 39 -11.61 3.99 5.70
N LEU A 40 -10.73 3.31 6.44
CA LEU A 40 -11.07 2.74 7.74
C LEU A 40 -10.05 3.07 8.81
N PHE A 41 -8.82 2.54 8.70
CA PHE A 41 -7.87 2.57 9.81
C PHE A 41 -7.43 3.99 10.17
N LEU A 42 -7.10 4.82 9.17
CA LEU A 42 -6.71 6.21 9.37
C LEU A 42 -7.83 7.02 10.03
N ARG A 43 -9.09 6.82 9.60
CA ARG A 43 -10.24 7.55 10.14
C ARG A 43 -10.45 7.27 11.62
N GLU A 44 -10.29 6.01 12.04
CA GLU A 44 -10.38 5.64 13.45
C GLU A 44 -9.24 6.25 14.27
N LEU A 45 -8.01 6.26 13.75
CA LEU A 45 -6.88 6.91 14.41
C LEU A 45 -7.08 8.43 14.51
N GLN A 46 -7.60 9.08 13.46
CA GLN A 46 -7.92 10.51 13.47
C GLN A 46 -9.00 10.84 14.51
N GLN A 47 -10.01 9.99 14.67
CA GLN A 47 -11.03 10.15 15.71
C GLN A 47 -10.42 10.03 17.12
N ILE A 48 -9.53 9.07 17.34
CA ILE A 48 -8.83 8.92 18.62
C ILE A 48 -7.96 10.15 18.88
N TYR A 49 -7.25 10.65 17.87
CA TYR A 49 -6.43 11.86 17.98
C TYR A 49 -7.29 13.09 18.32
N ALA A 50 -8.42 13.30 17.64
CA ALA A 50 -9.33 14.41 17.93
C ALA A 50 -9.85 14.36 19.37
N ASN A 51 -10.11 13.17 19.90
CA ASN A 51 -10.57 12.98 21.28
C ASN A 51 -9.43 12.97 22.31
N SER A 52 -8.17 12.90 21.87
CA SER A 52 -7.01 12.73 22.77
C SER A 52 -6.79 13.92 23.70
N LEU A 53 -7.26 15.12 23.33
CA LEU A 53 -7.20 16.31 24.18
C LEU A 53 -8.13 16.22 25.41
N LEU A 54 -9.06 15.26 25.44
CA LEU A 54 -10.06 15.09 26.50
C LEU A 54 -9.72 13.95 27.46
N ILE A 55 -8.66 13.20 27.19
CA ILE A 55 -8.30 11.98 27.94
C ILE A 55 -6.79 11.96 28.25
N ASN A 56 -6.40 11.23 29.30
CA ASN A 56 -4.98 11.09 29.64
C ASN A 56 -4.24 10.18 28.63
N SER A 57 -2.91 10.24 28.63
CA SER A 57 -2.05 9.49 27.71
C SER A 57 -2.23 7.97 27.78
N CYS A 58 -2.49 7.43 28.97
CA CYS A 58 -2.76 6.00 29.15
C CYS A 58 -4.06 5.60 28.42
N SER A 59 -5.12 6.40 28.57
CA SER A 59 -6.38 6.19 27.86
C SER A 59 -6.24 6.35 26.34
N VAL A 60 -5.40 7.27 25.84
CA VAL A 60 -5.07 7.37 24.41
C VAL A 60 -4.40 6.08 23.93
N GLY A 61 -3.40 5.59 24.68
CA GLY A 61 -2.71 4.34 24.39
C GLY A 61 -3.66 3.15 24.34
N SER A 62 -4.58 3.03 25.31
CA SER A 62 -5.61 1.99 25.31
C SER A 62 -6.54 2.10 24.11
N ALA A 63 -6.98 3.30 23.73
CA ALA A 63 -7.86 3.51 22.57
C ALA A 63 -7.17 3.10 21.25
N ILE A 64 -5.89 3.44 21.09
CA ILE A 64 -5.08 2.99 19.94
C ILE A 64 -4.98 1.47 19.94
N ALA A 65 -4.61 0.84 21.07
CA ALA A 65 -4.52 -0.62 21.16
C ALA A 65 -5.85 -1.31 20.82
N SER A 66 -6.97 -0.80 21.33
CA SER A 66 -8.31 -1.30 20.99
C SER A 66 -8.64 -1.16 19.51
N CYS A 67 -8.22 -0.08 18.86
CA CYS A 67 -8.36 0.10 17.41
C CYS A 67 -7.63 -1.02 16.64
N PHE A 68 -6.37 -1.31 16.97
CA PHE A 68 -5.63 -2.42 16.35
C PHE A 68 -6.29 -3.79 16.59
N ILE A 69 -6.75 -4.05 17.82
CA ILE A 69 -7.43 -5.32 18.15
C ILE A 69 -8.71 -5.46 17.35
N LYS A 70 -9.54 -4.41 17.27
CA LYS A 70 -10.79 -4.37 16.50
C LYS A 70 -10.54 -4.64 15.01
N ARG A 71 -9.39 -4.22 14.48
CA ARG A 71 -9.00 -4.39 13.07
C ARG A 71 -8.08 -5.58 12.80
N LYS A 72 -7.86 -6.46 13.79
CA LYS A 72 -6.96 -7.63 13.64
C LYS A 72 -7.24 -8.48 12.40
N SER A 73 -8.50 -8.76 12.08
CA SER A 73 -8.86 -9.52 10.88
C SER A 73 -8.53 -8.76 9.60
N ASN A 74 -8.72 -7.44 9.59
CA ASN A 74 -8.30 -6.59 8.48
C ASN A 74 -6.80 -6.61 8.32
N PHE A 75 -5.96 -6.79 9.35
CA PHE A 75 -4.51 -6.87 9.15
C PHE A 75 -4.03 -8.15 8.44
N LYS A 76 -4.89 -9.16 8.25
CA LYS A 76 -4.54 -10.37 7.50
C LYS A 76 -4.15 -10.12 6.03
N LEU A 77 -4.51 -8.97 5.43
CA LEU A 77 -4.02 -8.59 4.10
C LEU A 77 -2.48 -8.50 4.03
N TYR A 78 -1.79 -8.26 5.15
CA TYR A 78 -0.33 -8.28 5.17
C TYR A 78 0.26 -9.69 4.98
N GLU A 79 -0.48 -10.76 5.30
CA GLU A 79 -0.04 -12.13 5.05
C GLU A 79 0.12 -12.38 3.54
N GLN A 80 -0.93 -12.05 2.76
CA GLN A 80 -0.89 -12.15 1.31
C GLN A 80 0.20 -11.24 0.69
N TYR A 81 0.37 -10.04 1.23
CA TYR A 81 1.41 -9.11 0.74
C TYR A 81 2.82 -9.67 0.93
N VAL A 82 3.11 -10.21 2.12
CA VAL A 82 4.41 -10.82 2.43
C VAL A 82 4.67 -12.03 1.55
N LEU A 83 3.66 -12.90 1.35
CA LEU A 83 3.79 -14.07 0.47
C LEU A 83 4.10 -13.69 -0.97
N ASN A 84 3.62 -12.54 -1.45
CA ASN A 84 3.90 -12.03 -2.79
C ASN A 84 5.24 -11.25 -2.90
N LYS A 85 5.81 -10.80 -1.78
CA LYS A 85 6.91 -9.81 -1.78
C LYS A 85 8.13 -10.26 -2.58
N SER A 86 8.58 -11.51 -2.40
CA SER A 86 9.76 -12.05 -3.07
C SER A 86 9.58 -12.10 -4.59
N GLN A 87 8.40 -12.50 -5.07
CA GLN A 87 8.09 -12.54 -6.49
C GLN A 87 8.00 -11.14 -7.09
N SER A 88 7.39 -10.20 -6.37
CA SER A 88 7.37 -8.79 -6.76
C SER A 88 8.77 -8.19 -6.86
N GLU A 89 9.66 -8.49 -5.92
CA GLU A 89 11.06 -8.04 -5.95
C GLU A 89 11.81 -8.61 -7.15
N HIS A 90 11.63 -9.90 -7.43
CA HIS A 90 12.26 -10.54 -8.57
C HIS A 90 11.84 -9.87 -9.90
N ILE A 91 10.55 -9.64 -10.11
CA ILE A 91 10.05 -8.96 -11.33
C ILE A 91 10.57 -7.52 -11.38
N TRP A 92 10.63 -6.84 -10.22
CA TRP A 92 11.15 -5.49 -10.14
C TRP A 92 12.62 -5.42 -10.60
N GLU A 93 13.47 -6.28 -10.06
CA GLU A 93 14.89 -6.32 -10.42
C GLU A 93 15.10 -6.66 -11.89
N GLN A 94 14.40 -7.67 -12.39
CA GLN A 94 14.57 -8.17 -13.75
C GLN A 94 14.05 -7.22 -14.83
N TYR A 95 12.92 -6.54 -14.57
CA TYR A 95 12.20 -5.83 -15.63
C TYR A 95 11.95 -4.34 -15.36
N CYS A 96 11.98 -3.89 -14.10
CA CYS A 96 11.57 -2.52 -13.74
C CYS A 96 12.76 -1.62 -13.37
N SER A 97 13.78 -2.15 -12.69
CA SER A 97 14.87 -1.39 -12.05
C SER A 97 15.62 -0.43 -12.99
N GLY A 98 15.84 -0.83 -14.24
CA GLY A 98 16.53 -0.02 -15.26
C GLY A 98 15.60 0.65 -16.29
N HIS A 99 14.28 0.49 -16.17
CA HIS A 99 13.35 0.92 -17.20
C HIS A 99 12.98 2.41 -17.05
N SER A 100 12.99 3.16 -18.15
CA SER A 100 12.78 4.63 -18.17
C SER A 100 11.51 5.09 -17.46
N PHE A 101 10.43 4.33 -17.57
CA PHE A 101 9.18 4.58 -16.84
C PHE A 101 9.37 4.67 -15.31
N PHE A 102 10.24 3.83 -14.74
CA PHE A 102 10.50 3.82 -13.29
C PHE A 102 11.63 4.76 -12.88
N THR A 103 12.62 5.00 -13.75
CA THR A 103 13.78 5.84 -13.44
C THR A 103 13.54 7.34 -13.62
N VAL A 104 12.63 7.75 -14.51
CA VAL A 104 12.32 9.18 -14.75
C VAL A 104 11.37 9.77 -13.68
N ILE A 105 10.67 8.92 -12.92
CA ILE A 105 9.57 9.32 -12.03
C ILE A 105 9.98 9.38 -10.54
N ASN A 106 11.18 8.93 -10.18
CA ASN A 106 11.74 9.05 -8.83
C ASN A 106 13.15 9.68 -8.90
N PRO A 107 13.28 11.01 -8.94
CA PRO A 107 14.54 11.64 -8.60
C PRO A 107 14.61 11.66 -7.06
N THR A 108 15.31 10.68 -6.48
CA THR A 108 15.79 10.65 -5.08
C THR A 108 14.84 11.15 -3.99
#